data_AF-S4XIB3-F1
#
_entry.id   AF-S4XIB3-F1
#
_cell.length_a   1.000
_cell.length_b   1.000
_cell.length_c   1.000
_cell.angle_alpha   90.00
_cell.angle_beta   90.00
_cell.angle_gamma   90.00
#
_symmetry.space_group_name_H-M   'P 1'
#
loop_
_entity.id
_entity.type
_entity.pdbx_description
1 polymer ?
#
loop_
_entity_poly.entity_id
_entity_poly.type
_entity_poly.pdbx_seq_one_letter_code
_entity_poly.pdbx_strand_id
1 'polypeptide(L)'
;MTGITAETSALTAAARRAAATADRLTAGTDPGGGPPVFALPQAARFLAALTDARARQATAATDFARFYSDAGAALTDLGGALTAQEGTTVERLQALGGGL
;
A
#
# COMPACT_ATOMS: atom_id res chain seq x y z
N MET A 1 21.10 -5.60 -22.11
CA MET A 1 20.26 -4.55 -21.48
C MET A 1 19.23 -5.26 -20.61
N THR A 2 19.61 -5.62 -19.38
CA THR A 2 18.82 -6.48 -18.47
C THR A 2 18.49 -5.82 -17.12
N GLY A 3 19.02 -4.62 -16.87
CA GLY A 3 18.85 -3.91 -15.59
C GLY A 3 17.45 -3.32 -15.40
N ILE A 4 16.97 -2.52 -16.36
CA ILE A 4 15.72 -1.76 -16.20
C ILE A 4 14.49 -2.67 -16.21
N THR A 5 14.43 -3.69 -17.08
CA THR A 5 13.31 -4.66 -17.08
C THR A 5 13.23 -5.45 -15.77
N ALA A 6 14.38 -5.77 -15.15
CA ALA A 6 14.42 -6.39 -13.83
C ALA A 6 13.94 -5.41 -12.73
N GLU A 7 14.30 -4.14 -12.82
CA GLU A 7 13.82 -3.07 -11.91
C GLU A 7 12.30 -2.87 -12.02
N THR A 8 11.71 -2.85 -13.21
CA THR A 8 10.25 -2.72 -13.41
C THR A 8 9.49 -3.93 -12.85
N SER A 9 10.06 -5.13 -12.96
CA SER A 9 9.47 -6.34 -12.37
C SER A 9 9.49 -6.28 -10.83
N ALA A 10 10.55 -5.74 -10.24
CA ALA A 10 10.68 -5.54 -8.81
C ALA A 10 9.72 -4.47 -8.29
N LEU A 11 9.55 -3.35 -9.02
CA LEU A 11 8.56 -2.30 -8.70
C LEU A 11 7.13 -2.86 -8.71
N THR A 12 6.80 -3.68 -9.70
CA THR A 12 5.47 -4.31 -9.81
C THR A 12 5.22 -5.31 -8.67
N ALA A 13 6.24 -6.04 -8.25
CA ALA A 13 6.15 -6.95 -7.10
C ALA A 13 5.98 -6.19 -5.77
N ALA A 14 6.71 -5.08 -5.60
CA ALA A 14 6.59 -4.22 -4.44
C ALA A 14 5.20 -3.56 -4.36
N ALA A 15 4.66 -3.05 -5.47
CA ALA A 15 3.32 -2.48 -5.55
C ALA A 15 2.24 -3.49 -5.14
N ARG A 16 2.30 -4.72 -5.67
CA ARG A 16 1.39 -5.82 -5.27
C ARG A 16 1.48 -6.15 -3.78
N ARG A 17 2.69 -6.15 -3.22
CA ARG A 17 2.90 -6.42 -1.80
C ARG A 17 2.37 -5.30 -0.91
N ALA A 18 2.45 -4.05 -1.37
CA ALA A 18 1.87 -2.89 -0.70
C ALA A 18 0.34 -2.99 -0.69
N ALA A 19 -0.29 -3.24 -1.85
CA ALA A 19 -1.74 -3.45 -1.95
C ALA A 19 -2.24 -4.58 -1.03
N ALA A 20 -1.59 -5.76 -1.08
CA ALA A 20 -1.94 -6.88 -0.21
C ALA A 20 -1.73 -6.60 1.29
N THR A 21 -0.88 -5.62 1.65
CA THR A 21 -0.71 -5.18 3.04
C THR A 21 -1.82 -4.22 3.45
N ALA A 22 -2.21 -3.29 2.56
CA ALA A 22 -3.35 -2.41 2.77
C ALA A 22 -4.66 -3.19 2.95
N ASP A 23 -4.90 -4.20 2.12
CA ASP A 23 -6.09 -5.05 2.22
C ASP A 23 -6.16 -5.78 3.56
N ARG A 24 -5.04 -6.34 4.03
CA ARG A 24 -4.95 -7.04 5.31
C ARG A 24 -5.17 -6.10 6.50
N LEU A 25 -4.62 -4.89 6.44
CA LEU A 25 -4.83 -3.89 7.48
C LEU A 25 -6.30 -3.48 7.54
N THR A 26 -6.93 -3.28 6.39
CA THR A 26 -8.35 -2.89 6.28
C THR A 26 -9.31 -4.02 6.69
N ALA A 27 -8.96 -5.28 6.48
CA ALA A 27 -9.77 -6.41 6.94
C ALA A 27 -9.77 -6.58 8.47
N GLY A 28 -8.71 -6.11 9.16
CA GLY A 28 -8.54 -6.23 10.60
C GLY A 28 -9.05 -5.04 11.43
N THR A 29 -9.58 -3.99 10.79
CA THR A 29 -9.99 -2.74 11.45
C THR A 29 -11.41 -2.75 11.99
N ASP A 30 -12.17 -3.85 11.89
CA ASP A 30 -13.50 -3.92 12.51
C ASP A 30 -13.38 -3.74 14.04
N PRO A 31 -13.89 -2.61 14.60
CA PRO A 31 -13.80 -2.36 16.03
C PRO A 31 -14.71 -3.29 16.84
N GLY A 32 -15.59 -4.07 16.20
CA GLY A 32 -16.57 -4.92 16.86
C GLY A 32 -17.67 -4.12 17.57
N GLY A 33 -18.63 -4.83 18.15
CA GLY A 33 -19.71 -4.24 18.94
C GLY A 33 -19.21 -3.62 20.24
N GLY A 34 -19.93 -2.60 20.74
CA GLY A 34 -19.58 -1.87 21.95
C GLY A 34 -19.42 -2.76 23.20
N PRO A 35 -18.61 -2.34 24.18
CA PRO A 35 -18.28 -3.16 25.33
C PRO A 35 -19.53 -3.49 26.17
N PRO A 36 -19.66 -4.72 26.69
CA PRO A 36 -20.74 -5.05 27.61
C PRO A 36 -20.60 -4.25 28.91
N VAL A 37 -21.73 -3.78 29.44
CA VAL A 37 -21.77 -3.00 30.68
C VAL A 37 -21.68 -3.96 31.87
N PHE A 38 -20.65 -3.80 32.70
CA PHE A 38 -20.48 -4.57 33.94
C PHE A 38 -20.86 -3.74 35.17
N ALA A 39 -21.43 -4.39 36.19
CA ALA A 39 -21.75 -3.79 37.48
C ALA A 39 -20.50 -3.41 38.32
N LEU A 40 -19.31 -3.81 37.89
CA LEU A 40 -18.03 -3.54 38.54
C LEU A 40 -17.36 -2.29 37.93
N PRO A 41 -17.20 -1.18 38.68
CA PRO A 41 -16.69 0.08 38.14
C PRO A 41 -15.27 0.00 37.54
N GLN A 42 -14.40 -0.85 38.08
CA GLN A 42 -13.05 -1.07 37.57
C GLN A 42 -13.07 -1.82 36.23
N ALA A 43 -13.96 -2.81 36.09
CA ALA A 43 -14.12 -3.56 34.85
C ALA A 43 -14.68 -2.66 33.72
N ALA A 44 -15.65 -1.80 34.06
CA ALA A 44 -16.19 -0.81 33.11
C ALA A 44 -15.12 0.18 32.62
N ARG A 45 -14.28 0.71 33.53
CA ARG A 45 -13.16 1.60 33.17
C ARG A 45 -12.11 0.91 32.29
N PHE A 46 -11.77 -0.33 32.60
CA PHE A 46 -10.84 -1.11 31.78
C PHE A 46 -11.38 -1.32 30.36
N LEU A 47 -12.66 -1.68 30.23
CA LEU A 47 -13.28 -1.91 28.92
C LEU A 47 -13.39 -0.63 28.10
N ALA A 48 -13.74 0.51 28.72
CA ALA A 48 -13.73 1.79 28.05
C ALA A 48 -12.32 2.12 27.49
N ALA A 49 -11.28 1.95 28.32
CA ALA A 49 -9.90 2.16 27.90
C ALA A 49 -9.46 1.19 26.78
N LEU A 50 -9.92 -0.07 26.84
CA LEU A 50 -9.66 -1.07 25.80
C LEU A 50 -10.37 -0.71 24.48
N THR A 51 -11.62 -0.27 24.53
CA THR A 51 -12.37 0.20 23.36
C THR A 51 -11.70 1.41 22.73
N ASP A 52 -11.28 2.40 23.52
CA ASP A 52 -10.55 3.57 23.02
C ASP A 52 -9.18 3.19 22.42
N ALA A 53 -8.49 2.22 23.00
CA ALA A 53 -7.25 1.70 22.44
C ALA A 53 -7.50 0.98 21.10
N ARG A 54 -8.56 0.18 21.00
CA ARG A 54 -8.96 -0.51 19.76
C ARG A 54 -9.38 0.48 18.66
N ALA A 55 -10.11 1.54 19.01
CA ALA A 55 -10.48 2.59 18.08
C ALA A 55 -9.22 3.29 17.52
N ARG A 56 -8.27 3.67 18.38
CA ARG A 56 -7.00 4.26 17.95
C ARG A 56 -6.17 3.30 17.09
N GLN A 57 -6.14 2.01 17.44
CA GLN A 57 -5.48 0.99 16.63
C GLN A 57 -6.14 0.86 15.25
N ALA A 58 -7.47 0.90 15.18
CA ALA A 58 -8.19 0.84 13.92
C ALA A 58 -7.88 2.05 13.03
N THR A 59 -7.91 3.27 13.59
CA THR A 59 -7.51 4.50 12.87
C THR A 59 -6.08 4.39 12.32
N ALA A 60 -5.12 3.99 13.15
CA ALA A 60 -3.74 3.84 12.72
C ALA A 60 -3.59 2.78 11.61
N ALA A 61 -4.30 1.66 11.70
CA ALA A 61 -4.29 0.63 10.67
C ALA A 61 -4.89 1.13 9.35
N THR A 62 -5.95 1.95 9.39
CA THR A 62 -6.49 2.62 8.21
C THR A 62 -5.49 3.60 7.59
N ASP A 63 -4.79 4.39 8.40
CA ASP A 63 -3.77 5.33 7.91
C ASP A 63 -2.60 4.58 7.25
N PHE A 64 -2.14 3.47 7.85
CA PHE A 64 -1.13 2.62 7.23
C PHE A 64 -1.64 1.97 5.93
N ALA A 65 -2.89 1.52 5.90
CA ALA A 65 -3.48 0.95 4.68
C ALA A 65 -3.48 1.99 3.55
N ARG A 66 -3.86 3.23 3.84
CA ARG A 66 -3.80 4.34 2.88
C ARG A 66 -2.37 4.59 2.40
N PHE A 67 -1.41 4.69 3.32
CA PHE A 67 0.00 4.87 2.96
C PHE A 67 0.50 3.78 2.00
N TYR A 68 0.20 2.50 2.28
CA TYR A 68 0.62 1.40 1.41
C TYR A 68 -0.12 1.39 0.07
N SER A 69 -1.39 1.81 0.04
CA SER A 69 -2.14 1.97 -1.21
C SER A 69 -1.53 3.07 -2.09
N ASP A 70 -1.26 4.25 -1.52
CA ASP A 70 -0.64 5.38 -2.22
C ASP A 70 0.77 5.03 -2.71
N ALA A 71 1.57 4.34 -1.88
CA ALA A 71 2.88 3.84 -2.28
C ALA A 71 2.78 2.82 -3.43
N GLY A 72 1.79 1.93 -3.40
CA GLY A 72 1.54 0.98 -4.49
C GLY A 72 1.25 1.69 -5.81
N ALA A 73 0.38 2.70 -5.80
CA ALA A 73 0.07 3.52 -6.96
C ALA A 73 1.30 4.24 -7.51
N ALA A 74 2.08 4.90 -6.65
CA ALA A 74 3.30 5.60 -7.06
C ALA A 74 4.35 4.66 -7.70
N LEU A 75 4.49 3.44 -7.18
CA LEU A 75 5.40 2.43 -7.76
C LEU A 75 4.90 1.94 -9.13
N THR A 76 3.59 1.79 -9.32
CA THR A 76 2.99 1.46 -10.61
C THR A 76 3.20 2.58 -11.62
N ASP A 77 2.96 3.83 -11.24
CA ASP A 77 3.16 4.99 -12.11
C ASP A 77 4.63 5.13 -12.53
N LEU A 78 5.55 4.95 -11.58
CA LEU A 78 6.99 4.94 -11.87
C LEU A 78 7.36 3.84 -12.87
N GLY A 79 6.83 2.62 -12.68
CA GLY A 79 7.03 1.52 -13.61
C GLY A 79 6.55 1.86 -15.02
N GLY A 80 5.37 2.49 -15.14
CA GLY A 80 4.82 2.94 -16.42
C GLY A 80 5.68 4.02 -17.09
N ALA A 81 6.17 4.99 -16.33
CA ALA A 81 7.06 6.04 -16.83
C ALA A 81 8.38 5.46 -17.37
N LEU A 82 8.98 4.50 -16.66
CA LEU A 82 10.21 3.83 -17.11
C LEU A 82 9.98 3.07 -18.43
N THR A 83 8.90 2.32 -18.54
CA THR A 83 8.55 1.60 -19.79
C THR A 83 8.31 2.56 -20.96
N ALA A 84 7.64 3.70 -20.73
CA ALA A 84 7.43 4.72 -21.77
C ALA A 84 8.75 5.37 -22.22
N GLN A 85 9.66 5.63 -21.29
CA GLN A 85 10.99 6.17 -21.58
C GLN A 85 11.84 5.18 -22.38
N GLU A 86 11.78 3.88 -22.05
CA GLU A 86 12.43 2.83 -22.83
C GLU A 86 11.88 2.78 -24.26
N GLY A 87 10.56 2.77 -24.44
CA GLY A 87 9.93 2.78 -25.76
C GLY A 87 10.39 3.96 -26.62
N THR A 88 10.37 5.16 -26.04
CA THR A 88 10.85 6.39 -26.71
C THR A 88 12.33 6.31 -27.08
N THR A 89 13.15 5.71 -26.23
CA THR A 89 14.60 5.56 -26.47
C THR A 89 14.87 4.56 -27.61
N VAL A 90 14.14 3.45 -27.63
CA VAL A 90 14.22 2.44 -28.71
C VAL A 90 13.80 3.05 -30.05
N GLU A 91 12.69 3.78 -30.09
CA GLU A 91 12.22 4.46 -31.31
C GLU A 91 13.26 5.45 -31.86
N ARG A 92 13.86 6.27 -30.98
CA ARG A 92 14.90 7.23 -31.38
C ARG A 92 16.16 6.55 -31.90
N LEU A 93 16.60 5.47 -31.26
CA LEU A 93 17.77 4.70 -31.69
C LEU A 93 17.53 4.00 -33.03
N GLN A 94 16.33 3.46 -33.26
CA GLN A 94 15.94 2.89 -34.55
C GLN A 94 15.91 3.95 -35.65
N ALA A 95 15.39 5.15 -35.36
CA ALA A 95 15.39 6.27 -36.30
C ALA A 95 16.82 6.74 -36.67
N LEU A 96 17.76 6.68 -35.73
CA LEU A 96 19.18 6.97 -35.97
C LEU A 96 19.89 5.86 -36.76
N GLY A 97 19.56 4.59 -36.50
CA GLY A 97 20.20 3.44 -37.14
C GLY A 97 19.67 3.10 -38.54
N GLY A 98 18.44 3.49 -38.87
CA GLY A 98 17.84 3.30 -40.21
C GLY A 98 18.14 4.41 -41.21
N GLY A 99 18.95 5.40 -40.84
CA GLY A 99 19.36 6.53 -41.68
C GLY A 99 20.75 6.40 -42.32
N LEU A 100 21.40 5.24 -42.19
CA LEU A 100 22.64 4.84 -42.89
C LEU A 100 22.34 3.66 -43.82
#